data_AF-A0A3B0Y6Q7-F1
#
_entry.id   AF-A0A3B0Y6Q7-F1
#
_cell.length_a   1.000
_cell.length_b   1.000
_cell.length_c   1.000
_cell.angle_alpha   90.00
_cell.angle_beta   90.00
_cell.angle_gamma   90.00
#
_symmetry.space_group_name_H-M   'P 1'
#
loop_
_entity.id
_entity.type
_entity.pdbx_description
1 polymer ?
#
loop_
_entity_poly.entity_id
_entity_poly.type
_entity_poly.pdbx_seq_one_letter_code
_entity_poly.pdbx_strand_id
1 'polypeptide(L)'
;MKNKTYIIGRRGNIQLFDKTTSSRHAELVVSNEKMYLTDLDSTNGTYIMDQGKRKRFKEGYIDLDQTLSFGEQICTVRELIARAEIAH
;
A
#
# COMPACT_ATOMS: atom_id res chain seq x y z
N MET A 1 18.28 -13.27 5.36
CA MET A 1 17.50 -12.02 5.32
C MET A 1 16.10 -12.39 4.81
N LYS A 2 15.04 -12.09 5.55
CA LYS A 2 13.67 -12.45 5.15
C LYS A 2 12.98 -11.21 4.60
N ASN A 3 12.75 -11.18 3.30
CA ASN A 3 11.83 -10.21 2.70
C ASN A 3 10.42 -10.76 2.91
N LYS A 4 9.53 -9.93 3.46
CA LYS A 4 8.10 -10.26 3.53
C LYS A 4 7.38 -9.47 2.45
N THR A 5 6.59 -10.19 1.65
CA THR A 5 5.77 -9.58 0.60
C THR A 5 4.32 -9.66 1.03
N TYR A 6 3.61 -8.55 0.93
CA TYR A 6 2.19 -8.43 1.25
C TYR A 6 1.44 -7.87 0.06
N ILE A 7 0.33 -8.53 -0.31
CA ILE A 7 -0.61 -7.98 -1.27
C ILE A 7 -1.58 -7.08 -0.53
N ILE A 8 -1.69 -5.83 -0.98
CA ILE A 8 -2.67 -4.85 -0.52
C ILE A 8 -3.87 -4.90 -1.47
N GLY A 9 -5.07 -4.97 -0.92
CA GLY A 9 -6.30 -4.89 -1.71
C GLY A 9 -7.51 -5.43 -0.98
N ARG A 10 -8.69 -5.43 -1.62
CA ARG A 10 -9.93 -5.94 -1.00
C ARG A 10 -9.88 -7.42 -0.60
N ARG A 11 -8.98 -8.19 -1.22
CA ARG A 11 -8.77 -9.62 -0.94
C ARG A 11 -7.27 -9.95 -0.77
N GLY A 12 -6.47 -8.96 -0.41
CA GLY A 12 -5.03 -9.11 -0.18
C GLY A 12 -4.71 -9.60 1.23
N ASN A 13 -3.42 -9.78 1.52
CA ASN A 13 -2.92 -9.98 2.88
C ASN A 13 -3.26 -8.78 3.78
N ILE A 14 -3.10 -7.56 3.23
CA ILE A 14 -3.53 -6.32 3.87
C ILE A 14 -4.86 -5.92 3.24
N GLN A 15 -5.93 -6.14 3.99
CA GLN A 15 -7.27 -5.93 3.48
C GLN A 15 -7.69 -4.45 3.59
N LEU A 16 -8.05 -3.87 2.45
CA LEU A 16 -8.66 -2.54 2.37
C LEU A 16 -10.12 -2.71 1.92
N PHE A 17 -11.08 -2.36 2.77
CA PHE A 17 -12.50 -2.65 2.55
C PHE A 17 -13.23 -1.66 1.61
N ASP A 18 -12.50 -0.83 0.90
CA ASP A 18 -13.07 0.17 0.02
C ASP A 18 -13.41 -0.38 -1.38
N LYS A 19 -14.57 0.01 -1.92
CA LYS A 19 -15.06 -0.50 -3.22
C LYS A 19 -14.19 -0.09 -4.40
N THR A 20 -13.48 1.02 -4.28
CA THR A 20 -12.57 1.54 -5.31
C THR A 20 -11.21 0.86 -5.28
N THR A 21 -10.90 0.09 -4.25
CA THR A 21 -9.68 -0.71 -4.19
C THR A 21 -9.83 -2.01 -4.97
N SER A 22 -8.93 -2.32 -5.91
CA SER A 22 -8.87 -3.62 -6.58
C SER A 22 -8.63 -4.79 -5.60
N SER A 23 -8.99 -6.01 -6.00
CA SER A 23 -8.83 -7.22 -5.17
C SER A 23 -7.36 -7.45 -4.80
N ARG A 24 -6.47 -7.29 -5.78
CA ARG A 24 -5.01 -7.18 -5.65
C ARG A 24 -4.66 -5.81 -6.24
N HIS A 25 -4.43 -4.82 -5.39
CA HIS A 25 -4.26 -3.43 -5.81
C HIS A 25 -2.79 -3.06 -5.91
N ALA A 26 -2.03 -3.36 -4.86
CA ALA A 26 -0.61 -3.10 -4.80
C ALA A 26 0.11 -4.24 -4.08
N GLU A 27 1.42 -4.32 -4.27
CA GLU A 27 2.31 -5.21 -3.57
C GLU A 27 3.27 -4.38 -2.71
N LEU A 28 3.41 -4.76 -1.45
CA LEU A 28 4.34 -4.16 -0.50
C LEU A 28 5.40 -5.18 -0.12
N VAL A 29 6.65 -4.87 -0.44
CA VAL A 29 7.81 -5.66 -0.04
C VAL A 29 8.50 -4.94 1.13
N VAL A 30 8.59 -5.63 2.26
CA VAL A 30 9.25 -5.16 3.47
C VAL A 30 10.53 -5.95 3.68
N SER A 31 11.67 -5.27 3.70
CA SER A 31 12.98 -5.86 3.92
C SER A 31 13.78 -5.03 4.92
N ASN A 32 13.98 -5.56 6.13
CA ASN A 32 14.62 -4.89 7.26
C ASN A 32 14.11 -3.43 7.42
N GLU A 33 14.87 -2.45 6.95
CA GLU A 33 14.60 -1.01 7.08
C GLU A 33 13.99 -0.37 5.82
N LYS A 34 13.78 -1.12 4.74
CA LYS A 34 13.29 -0.60 3.47
C LYS A 34 11.95 -1.21 3.10
N MET A 35 11.07 -0.35 2.59
CA MET A 35 9.77 -0.71 2.08
C MET A 35 9.68 -0.29 0.63
N TYR A 36 9.28 -1.22 -0.22
CA TYR A 36 9.10 -0.98 -1.64
C TYR A 36 7.66 -1.32 -2.00
N LEU A 37 6.97 -0.40 -2.65
CA LEU A 37 5.58 -0.56 -3.05
C LEU A 37 5.48 -0.55 -4.57
N THR A 38 4.66 -1.45 -5.11
CA THR A 38 4.37 -1.56 -6.55
C THR A 38 2.86 -1.63 -6.75
N ASP A 39 2.31 -0.72 -7.55
CA ASP A 39 0.93 -0.76 -8.02
C ASP A 39 0.76 -1.88 -9.08
N LEU A 40 -0.18 -2.79 -8.83
CA LEU A 40 -0.43 -3.98 -9.67
C LEU A 40 -1.46 -3.69 -10.77
N ASP A 41 -1.32 -2.55 -11.45
CA ASP A 41 -2.26 -2.05 -12.46
C ASP A 41 -3.69 -1.99 -11.92
N SER A 42 -3.81 -1.38 -10.75
CA SER A 42 -5.09 -1.21 -10.09
C SER A 42 -6.02 -0.31 -10.91
N THR A 43 -7.32 -0.55 -10.77
CA THR A 43 -8.35 0.15 -11.57
C THR A 43 -8.36 1.65 -11.30
N ASN A 44 -8.23 2.04 -10.03
CA ASN A 44 -8.28 3.44 -9.62
C ASN A 44 -6.91 4.04 -9.33
N GLY A 45 -5.83 3.26 -9.41
CA GLY A 45 -4.47 3.71 -9.19
C GLY A 45 -4.06 3.84 -7.72
N THR A 46 -2.75 3.76 -7.51
CA THR A 46 -2.07 4.11 -6.26
C THR A 46 -1.48 5.53 -6.35
N TYR A 47 -1.57 6.29 -5.25
CA TYR A 47 -1.07 7.67 -5.17
C TYR A 47 -0.37 7.95 -3.85
N ILE A 48 0.59 8.87 -3.88
CA ILE A 48 1.13 9.51 -2.69
C ILE A 48 0.34 10.78 -2.42
N MET A 49 -0.04 10.97 -1.16
CA MET A 49 -0.64 12.20 -0.67
C MET A 49 0.47 13.16 -0.25
N ASP A 50 0.60 14.29 -0.94
CA ASP A 50 1.59 15.34 -0.63
C ASP A 50 0.91 16.71 -0.65
N GLN A 51 0.91 17.41 0.49
CA GLN A 51 0.30 18.74 0.64
C GLN A 51 -1.13 18.86 0.05
N GLY A 52 -1.96 17.84 0.27
CA GLY A 52 -3.34 17.79 -0.24
C GLY A 52 -3.48 17.43 -1.73
N LYS A 53 -2.37 17.15 -2.43
CA LYS A 53 -2.36 16.66 -3.81
C LYS A 53 -2.13 15.16 -3.86
N ARG A 54 -2.73 14.52 -4.86
CA ARG A 54 -2.50 13.11 -5.21
C ARG A 54 -1.48 13.04 -6.32
N LYS A 55 -0.28 12.54 -6.04
CA LYS A 55 0.74 12.25 -7.05
C LYS A 55 0.67 10.77 -7.39
N ARG A 56 0.47 10.43 -8.67
CA ARG A 56 0.39 9.04 -9.11
C ARG A 56 1.69 8.32 -8.78
N PHE A 57 1.56 7.11 -8.24
CA PHE A 57 2.67 6.29 -7.80
C PHE A 57 2.54 4.90 -8.40
N LYS A 58 3.48 4.54 -9.27
CA LYS A 58 3.49 3.22 -9.91
C LYS A 58 4.35 2.24 -9.12
N GLU A 59 5.56 2.64 -8.75
CA GLU A 59 6.45 1.85 -7.92
C GLU A 59 7.53 2.73 -7.27
N GLY A 60 8.11 2.25 -6.17
CA GLY A 60 9.24 2.91 -5.53
C GLY A 60 9.38 2.60 -4.05
N TYR A 61 10.44 3.17 -3.46
CA TYR A 61 10.63 3.16 -2.01
C TYR A 61 9.66 4.13 -1.34
N ILE A 62 9.18 3.74 -0.16
CA ILE A 62 8.25 4.51 0.65
C ILE A 62 8.70 4.52 2.11
N ASP A 63 8.33 5.57 2.83
CA ASP A 63 8.62 5.75 4.25
C ASP A 63 7.38 5.48 5.12
N LEU A 64 7.61 5.12 6.38
CA LEU A 64 6.55 4.76 7.35
C LEU A 64 5.49 5.85 7.54
N ASP A 65 5.90 7.12 7.52
CA ASP A 65 5.03 8.26 7.75
C ASP A 65 4.41 8.79 6.45
N GLN A 66 4.73 8.17 5.32
CA GLN A 66 4.15 8.53 4.03
C GLN A 66 2.67 8.13 3.99
N THR A 67 1.84 9.03 3.48
CA THR A 67 0.41 8.78 3.31
C THR A 67 0.14 8.39 1.86
N LEU A 68 -0.54 7.26 1.68
CA LEU A 68 -0.86 6.67 0.39
C LEU A 68 -2.37 6.59 0.18
N SER A 69 -2.79 6.62 -1.07
CA SER A 69 -4.16 6.43 -1.51
C SER A 69 -4.22 5.22 -2.44
N PHE A 70 -5.14 4.29 -2.20
CA PHE A 70 -5.42 3.12 -3.04
C PHE A 70 -6.86 3.21 -3.54
N GLY A 71 -7.06 3.92 -4.65
CA GLY A 71 -8.37 4.49 -4.98
C GLY A 71 -8.75 5.62 -4.01
N GLU A 72 -9.89 5.52 -3.35
CA GLU A 72 -10.38 6.47 -2.34
C GLU A 72 -9.91 6.13 -0.91
N GLN A 73 -9.43 4.92 -0.68
CA GLN A 73 -8.89 4.53 0.61
C GLN A 73 -7.54 5.20 0.85
N ILE A 74 -7.48 6.06 1.87
CA ILE A 74 -6.24 6.73 2.30
C ILE A 74 -5.75 6.08 3.60
N CYS A 75 -4.45 5.85 3.69
CA CYS A 75 -3.79 5.35 4.92
C CYS A 75 -2.30 5.64 4.88
N THR A 76 -1.68 5.65 6.05
CA THR A 76 -0.22 5.71 6.18
C THR A 76 0.41 4.33 5.99
N VAL A 77 1.68 4.31 5.58
CA VAL A 77 2.46 3.07 5.48
C VAL A 77 2.55 2.37 6.84
N ARG A 78 2.69 3.13 7.93
CA ARG A 78 2.63 2.61 9.30
C ARG A 78 1.37 1.79 9.58
N GLU A 79 0.20 2.30 9.18
CA GLU A 79 -1.04 1.54 9.37
C GLU A 79 -1.12 0.30 8.47
N LEU A 80 -0.56 0.33 7.25
CA LEU A 80 -0.49 -0.85 6.38
C LEU A 80 0.33 -1.97 7.05
N ILE A 81 1.49 -1.62 7.62
CA ILE A 81 2.34 -2.56 8.35
C ILE A 81 1.61 -3.10 9.58
N ALA A 82 0.98 -2.24 10.38
CA ALA A 82 0.20 -2.69 11.53
C ALA A 82 -0.91 -3.70 11.15
N ARG A 83 -1.61 -3.46 10.04
CA ARG A 83 -2.61 -4.42 9.51
C ARG A 83 -1.98 -5.74 9.07
N ALA A 84 -0.77 -5.71 8.52
CA ALA A 84 -0.05 -6.91 8.12
C ALA A 84 0.39 -7.77 9.32
N GLU A 85 0.72 -7.14 10.45
CA GLU A 85 1.13 -7.83 11.67
C GLU A 85 -0.05 -8.41 12.45
N ILE A 86 -1.22 -7.74 12.43
CA ILE A 86 -2.45 -8.22 13.11
C ILE A 86 -3.10 -9.39 12.35
N ALA A 87 -2.85 -9.52 11.05
CA ALA A 87 -3.40 -10.60 10.22
C ALA A 87 -2.70 -11.97 10.43
N HIS A 88 -1.77 -12.07 11.37
CA HIS A 88 -1.02 -13.26 11.77
C HIS A 88 -1.16 -13.54 13.27
#